data_AF-A0A1I5TNC3-F1
#
_entry.id   AF-A0A1I5TNC3-F1
#
_cell.length_a   1.000
_cell.length_b   1.000
_cell.length_c   1.000
_cell.angle_alpha   90.00
_cell.angle_beta   90.00
_cell.angle_gamma   90.00
#
_symmetry.space_group_name_H-M   'P 1'
#
loop_
_entity.id
_entity.type
_entity.pdbx_description
1 polymer ?
#
loop_
_entity_poly.entity_id
_entity_poly.type
_entity_poly.pdbx_seq_one_letter_code
_entity_poly.pdbx_strand_id
1 'polypeptide(L)'
;MDLKELFHPKFFEVFNEDELKEIYKKACCGGYSCYVIFNEKYFFELSADLGDELEIYCDECESNENGEILDKEEFFKRLRAYPLQEVKVIEVDA
;
A
#
# COMPACT_ATOMS: atom_id res chain seq x y z
N MET A 1 8.23 13.74 11.42
CA MET A 1 8.53 12.66 10.46
C MET A 1 8.60 13.31 9.09
N ASP A 2 9.76 13.28 8.44
CA ASP A 2 9.90 13.80 7.09
C ASP A 2 9.44 12.73 6.10
N LEU A 3 8.33 12.97 5.40
CA LEU A 3 7.78 12.01 4.44
C LEU A 3 8.73 11.78 3.27
N LYS A 4 9.61 12.73 2.94
CA LYS A 4 10.55 12.62 1.82
C LYS A 4 11.66 11.60 2.08
N GLU A 5 11.94 11.29 3.35
CA GLU A 5 12.87 10.23 3.72
C GLU A 5 12.20 8.84 3.71
N LEU A 6 10.86 8.79 3.68
CA LEU A 6 10.08 7.57 3.77
C LEU A 6 9.53 7.10 2.43
N PHE A 7 9.26 8.03 1.51
CA PHE A 7 8.61 7.73 0.24
C PHE A 7 9.45 8.18 -0.95
N HIS A 8 9.50 7.33 -1.97
CA HIS A 8 10.03 7.67 -3.27
C HIS A 8 9.24 8.86 -3.89
N PRO A 9 9.88 9.79 -4.62
CA PRO A 9 9.22 10.96 -5.22
C PRO A 9 7.94 10.65 -6.01
N LYS A 10 7.88 9.47 -6.65
CA LYS A 10 6.71 9.01 -7.41
C LYS A 10 5.43 8.93 -6.58
N PHE A 11 5.54 8.64 -5.28
CA PHE A 11 4.39 8.69 -4.38
C PHE A 11 3.82 10.11 -4.26
N PHE A 12 4.64 11.15 -4.31
CA PHE A 12 4.21 12.54 -4.25
C PHE A 12 3.64 13.05 -5.58
N GLU A 13 3.87 12.35 -6.69
CA GLU A 13 3.22 12.64 -7.98
C GLU A 13 1.74 12.21 -7.98
N VAL A 14 1.38 11.21 -7.16
CA VAL A 14 0.04 10.61 -7.11
C VAL A 14 -0.74 11.04 -5.85
N PHE A 15 -0.08 11.06 -4.70
CA PHE A 15 -0.69 11.29 -3.40
C PHE A 15 -0.30 12.63 -2.78
N ASN A 16 -1.22 13.22 -2.04
CA ASN A 16 -0.91 14.35 -1.16
C ASN A 16 -0.33 13.89 0.18
N GLU A 17 0.17 14.83 0.99
CA GLU A 17 0.83 14.50 2.26
C GLU A 17 -0.07 13.75 3.26
N ASP A 18 -1.36 14.05 3.31
CA ASP A 18 -2.28 13.41 4.26
C ASP A 18 -2.61 11.98 3.82
N GLU A 19 -2.75 11.75 2.51
CA GLU A 19 -2.84 10.43 1.90
C GLU A 19 -1.59 9.58 2.18
N LEU A 20 -0.39 10.16 2.07
CA LEU A 20 0.87 9.48 2.40
C LEU A 20 1.00 9.13 3.88
N LYS A 21 0.54 10.01 4.78
CA LYS A 21 0.47 9.70 6.22
C LYS A 21 -0.50 8.55 6.50
N GLU A 22 -1.63 8.50 5.79
CA GLU A 22 -2.58 7.40 5.92
C GLU A 22 -1.95 6.08 5.43
N ILE A 23 -1.33 6.09 4.25
CA ILE A 23 -0.61 4.93 3.70
C ILE A 23 0.43 4.43 4.70
N TYR A 24 1.31 5.31 5.18
CA TYR A 24 2.37 4.95 6.13
C TYR A 24 1.81 4.36 7.42
N LYS A 25 0.74 4.96 7.96
CA LYS A 25 0.12 4.49 9.21
C LYS A 25 -0.56 3.13 9.05
N LYS A 26 -1.10 2.85 7.88
CA LYS A 26 -1.87 1.63 7.58
C LYS A 26 -1.03 0.50 7.01
N ALA A 27 0.18 0.78 6.53
CA ALA A 27 1.08 -0.21 5.98
C ALA A 27 1.51 -1.23 7.05
N CYS A 28 1.48 -2.51 6.68
CA CYS A 28 2.01 -3.58 7.52
C CYS A 28 3.52 -3.69 7.40
N CYS A 29 4.05 -3.41 6.20
CA CYS A 29 5.45 -3.30 5.90
C CYS A 29 5.64 -2.32 4.74
N GLY A 30 6.81 -1.72 4.69
CA GLY A 30 7.14 -0.81 3.62
C GLY A 30 8.59 -0.38 3.69
N GLY A 31 9.09 0.07 2.55
CA GLY A 31 10.37 0.73 2.38
C GLY A 31 10.21 1.92 1.45
N TYR A 32 11.32 2.53 1.09
CA TYR A 32 11.33 3.76 0.31
C TYR A 32 10.51 3.68 -0.99
N SER A 33 10.56 2.54 -1.70
CA SER A 33 9.90 2.34 -3.00
C SER A 33 8.65 1.47 -2.98
N CYS A 34 8.30 0.82 -1.86
CA CYS A 34 7.17 -0.10 -1.83
C CYS A 34 6.47 -0.12 -0.46
N TYR A 35 5.14 -0.09 -0.46
CA TYR A 35 4.32 -0.19 0.74
C TYR A 35 3.23 -1.24 0.55
N VAL A 36 3.09 -2.11 1.54
CA VAL A 36 2.09 -3.17 1.55
C VAL A 36 1.07 -2.90 2.64
N ILE A 37 -0.21 -3.03 2.30
CA ILE A 37 -1.33 -2.84 3.23
C ILE A 37 -2.28 -4.02 3.10
N PHE A 38 -2.74 -4.55 4.23
CA PHE A 38 -3.82 -5.53 4.29
C PHE A 38 -5.03 -4.92 5.01
N ASN A 39 -6.19 -5.06 4.40
CA ASN A 39 -7.46 -4.98 5.10
C ASN A 39 -8.13 -6.36 5.11
N GLU A 40 -9.25 -6.51 5.82
CA GLU A 40 -9.91 -7.82 5.97
C GLU A 40 -10.31 -8.48 4.64
N LYS A 41 -10.35 -7.74 3.54
CA LYS A 41 -10.76 -8.25 2.22
C LYS A 41 -9.65 -8.20 1.16
N TYR A 42 -8.77 -7.22 1.22
CA TYR A 42 -7.85 -6.86 0.14
C TYR A 42 -6.41 -6.77 0.62
N PHE A 43 -5.52 -7.24 -0.24
CA PHE A 43 -4.10 -6.94 -0.27
C PHE A 43 -3.86 -5.78 -1.22
N PHE A 44 -3.05 -4.80 -0.79
CA PHE A 44 -2.58 -3.70 -1.62
C PHE A 44 -1.06 -3.64 -1.61
N GLU A 45 -0.47 -3.49 -2.78
CA GLU A 45 0.94 -3.18 -2.97
C GLU A 45 1.06 -1.88 -3.76
N LEU A 46 1.69 -0.88 -3.16
CA LEU A 46 2.02 0.39 -3.82
C LEU A 46 3.50 0.36 -4.14
N SER A 47 3.87 0.28 -5.42
CA SER A 47 5.26 0.11 -5.85
C SER A 47 5.70 1.22 -6.80
N ALA A 48 6.89 1.77 -6.55
CA ALA A 48 7.57 2.75 -7.40
C ALA A 48 8.82 2.16 -8.09
N ASP A 49 8.95 0.82 -8.09
CA ASP A 49 10.13 0.09 -8.58
C ASP A 49 9.94 -0.42 -10.03
N LEU A 50 8.70 -0.52 -10.50
CA LEU A 50 8.33 -1.04 -11.83
C LEU A 50 8.23 0.09 -12.86
N GLY A 51 9.37 0.68 -13.23
CA GLY A 51 9.45 1.65 -14.33
C GLY A 51 9.24 3.11 -13.93
N ASP A 52 8.64 3.90 -14.81
CA ASP A 52 8.54 5.37 -14.67
C ASP A 52 7.31 5.84 -13.87
N GLU A 53 6.43 4.93 -13.45
CA GLU A 53 5.14 5.25 -12.81
C GLU A 53 4.97 4.52 -11.47
N LEU A 54 4.11 5.09 -10.61
CA LEU A 54 3.69 4.41 -9.38
C LEU A 54 2.54 3.45 -9.71
N GLU A 55 2.71 2.18 -9.38
CA GLU A 55 1.68 1.15 -9.54
C GLU A 55 0.97 0.89 -8.20
N ILE A 56 -0.36 0.71 -8.24
CA ILE A 56 -1.16 0.29 -7.10
C ILE A 56 -1.81 -1.04 -7.45
N TYR A 57 -1.19 -2.13 -7.06
CA TYR A 57 -1.72 -3.47 -7.25
C TYR A 57 -2.69 -3.83 -6.10
N CYS A 58 -3.77 -4.52 -6.44
CA CYS A 58 -4.76 -5.01 -5.48
C CYS A 58 -5.14 -6.45 -5.80
N ASP A 59 -5.29 -7.29 -4.77
CA ASP A 59 -5.87 -8.63 -4.88
C ASP A 59 -6.84 -8.89 -3.71
N GLU A 60 -7.79 -9.80 -3.90
CA GLU A 60 -8.69 -10.26 -2.84
C GLU A 60 -8.03 -11.39 -2.03
N CYS A 61 -7.89 -11.19 -0.72
CA CYS A 61 -7.18 -12.10 0.19
C CYS A 61 -7.69 -13.55 0.18
N GLU A 62 -8.97 -13.76 -0.13
CA GLU A 62 -9.58 -15.11 -0.12
C GLU A 62 -9.42 -15.84 -1.45
N SER A 63 -9.29 -15.11 -2.57
CA SER A 63 -9.35 -15.71 -3.91
C SER A 63 -7.98 -15.93 -4.53
N ASN A 64 -6.99 -15.08 -4.23
CA ASN A 64 -5.64 -15.10 -4.84
C ASN A 64 -5.63 -15.24 -6.38
N GLU A 65 -6.73 -14.91 -7.07
CA GLU A 65 -6.92 -15.24 -8.49
C GLU A 65 -7.29 -14.03 -9.36
N ASN A 66 -7.30 -12.79 -8.84
CA ASN A 66 -7.73 -11.61 -9.63
C ASN A 66 -6.98 -10.33 -9.29
N GLY A 67 -5.65 -10.39 -9.29
CA GLY A 67 -4.82 -9.19 -9.19
C GLY A 67 -5.17 -8.14 -10.25
N GLU A 68 -5.45 -6.91 -9.83
CA GLU A 68 -5.75 -5.78 -10.70
C GLU A 68 -4.97 -4.53 -10.31
N ILE A 69 -4.73 -3.64 -11.29
CA ILE A 69 -4.13 -2.33 -11.05
C ILE A 69 -5.25 -1.32 -10.80
N LEU A 70 -5.16 -0.61 -9.68
CA LEU A 70 -6.12 0.40 -9.27
C LEU A 70 -5.61 1.80 -9.58
N ASP A 71 -6.56 2.71 -9.84
CA ASP A 71 -6.29 4.12 -9.66
C ASP A 71 -6.36 4.52 -8.17
N LYS A 72 -5.93 5.75 -7.87
CA LYS A 72 -5.92 6.28 -6.50
C LYS A 72 -7.31 6.29 -5.85
N GLU A 73 -8.36 6.60 -6.61
CA GLU A 73 -9.70 6.75 -6.05
C GLU A 73 -10.27 5.40 -5.61
N GLU A 74 -10.13 4.38 -6.45
CA GLU A 74 -10.56 3.02 -6.15
C GLU A 74 -9.72 2.41 -5.03
N PHE A 75 -8.40 2.68 -4.99
CA PHE A 75 -7.54 2.29 -3.87
C PHE A 75 -8.08 2.80 -2.52
N PHE A 76 -8.31 4.10 -2.38
CA PHE A 76 -8.79 4.64 -1.10
C PHE A 76 -10.20 4.19 -0.74
N LYS A 77 -11.06 4.03 -1.74
CA LYS A 77 -12.41 3.49 -1.56
C LYS A 77 -12.35 2.08 -0.95
N ARG A 78 -11.52 1.19 -1.50
CA ARG A 78 -11.37 -0.18 -0.99
C ARG A 78 -10.62 -0.23 0.34
N LEU A 79 -9.54 0.55 0.48
CA LEU A 79 -8.75 0.64 1.71
C LEU A 79 -9.60 1.06 2.91
N ARG A 80 -10.53 2.00 2.71
CA ARG A 80 -11.38 2.56 3.78
C ARG A 80 -12.69 1.80 3.97
N ALA A 81 -13.07 0.91 3.06
CA ALA A 81 -14.30 0.13 3.15
C ALA A 81 -14.23 -1.00 4.18
N TYR A 82 -13.03 -1.46 4.54
CA TYR A 82 -12.83 -2.58 5.45
C TYR A 82 -11.82 -2.23 6.55
N PRO A 83 -11.95 -2.81 7.75
CA PRO A 83 -10.94 -2.70 8.81
C PRO A 83 -9.59 -3.23 8.34
N LEU A 84 -8.50 -2.68 8.91
CA LEU A 84 -7.17 -3.26 8.71
C LEU A 84 -7.13 -4.67 9.27
N GLN A 85 -6.48 -5.58 8.55
CA GLN A 85 -6.24 -6.92 9.04
C GLN A 85 -5.15 -6.87 10.11
N GLU A 86 -5.41 -7.44 11.29
CA GLU A 86 -4.37 -7.62 12.30
C GLU A 86 -3.36 -8.65 11.82
N VAL A 87 -2.28 -8.18 11.20
CA VAL A 87 -1.18 -9.04 10.77
C VAL A 87 -0.33 -9.37 12.00
N LYS A 88 -0.34 -10.62 12.46
CA LYS A 88 0.65 -11.09 13.43
C LYS A 88 2.02 -11.07 12.74
N VAL A 89 2.87 -10.12 13.11
CA VAL A 89 4.29 -10.14 12.73
C VAL A 89 4.88 -11.43 13.31
N ILE A 90 5.19 -12.40 12.45
CA ILE A 90 5.98 -13.56 12.84
C ILE A 90 7.43 -13.13 12.61
N GLU A 91 8.13 -12.79 13.69
CA GLU A 91 9.58 -12.62 13.65
C GLU A 91 10.19 -13.98 13.29
N VAL A 92 10.70 -14.11 12.07
CA VAL A 92 11.47 -15.28 11.67
C VAL A 92 12.92 -14.94 12.00
N ASP A 93 13.39 -15.41 13.15
CA ASP A 93 14.81 -15.33 13.52
C ASP A 93 15.66 -15.94 12.39
N ALA A 94 16.60 -15.14 11.86
CA ALA A 94 17.56 -15.54 10.85
C ALA A 94 18.76 -16.28 11.46
#